data_AF-A0A531L6Q1-F1
#
_entry.id   AF-A0A531L6Q1-F1
#
_cell.length_a   1.000
_cell.length_b   1.000
_cell.length_c   1.000
_cell.angle_alpha   90.00
_cell.angle_beta   90.00
_cell.angle_gamma   90.00
#
_symmetry.space_group_name_H-M   'P 1'
#
loop_
_entity.id
_entity.type
_entity.pdbx_description
1 polymer ?
#
loop_
_entity_poly.entity_id
_entity_poly.type
_entity_poly.pdbx_seq_one_letter_code
_entity_poly.pdbx_strand_id
1 'polypeptide(L)'
;MFFKRIGQSKAPHRAVFLALSVVVPSLFLSACMSSEKDVDLSTYVEQTEPADVLYNQGLANLNAGRLQEASRKFSAVDRQHPYSEYARKSMVMGAFADYRQGNYTEAIGSAKRYLTLYPSTDDAAYAQYIIGLSYYRQIRDV
;
A
#
# COMPACT_ATOMS: atom_id res chain seq x y z
N MET A 1 -22.73 -61.35 -58.67
CA MET A 1 -22.83 -61.19 -57.21
C MET A 1 -21.59 -60.47 -56.72
N PHE A 2 -21.65 -59.15 -56.63
CA PHE A 2 -21.94 -58.36 -55.41
C PHE A 2 -20.73 -58.21 -54.48
N PHE A 3 -20.13 -57.03 -54.58
CA PHE A 3 -19.31 -56.28 -53.62
C PHE A 3 -19.60 -56.58 -52.14
N LYS A 4 -18.57 -56.52 -51.27
CA LYS A 4 -18.39 -55.41 -50.27
C LYS A 4 -17.04 -55.50 -49.51
N ARG A 5 -16.30 -54.38 -49.48
CA ARG A 5 -15.23 -54.03 -48.53
C ARG A 5 -15.84 -53.52 -47.21
N ILE A 6 -15.27 -53.85 -46.05
CA ILE A 6 -15.24 -53.03 -44.81
C ILE A 6 -14.02 -53.56 -44.00
N GLY A 7 -13.04 -52.83 -43.49
CA GLY A 7 -12.90 -51.42 -43.12
C GLY A 7 -12.41 -51.38 -41.67
N GLN A 8 -11.10 -51.15 -41.44
CA GLN A 8 -10.50 -51.05 -40.10
C GLN A 8 -11.00 -49.79 -39.38
N SER A 9 -11.51 -49.94 -38.15
CA SER A 9 -11.90 -48.84 -37.27
C SER A 9 -10.70 -48.37 -36.45
N LYS A 10 -10.18 -47.17 -36.76
CA LYS A 10 -9.22 -46.46 -35.90
C LYS A 10 -10.03 -45.70 -34.83
N ALA A 11 -9.86 -46.10 -33.57
CA ALA A 11 -10.49 -45.42 -32.44
C ALA A 11 -10.05 -43.94 -32.36
N PRO A 12 -10.96 -43.01 -32.05
CA PRO A 12 -10.70 -41.58 -32.21
C PRO A 12 -9.97 -41.02 -30.98
N HIS A 13 -8.71 -40.63 -31.14
CA HIS A 13 -7.91 -39.85 -30.17
C HIS A 13 -8.63 -38.58 -29.66
N ARG A 14 -9.63 -38.07 -30.41
CA ARG A 14 -10.48 -36.94 -30.02
C ARG A 14 -11.30 -37.20 -28.75
N ALA A 15 -11.73 -38.44 -28.49
CA ALA A 15 -12.50 -38.76 -27.30
C ALA A 15 -11.66 -38.72 -26.01
N VAL A 16 -10.37 -39.07 -26.12
CA VAL A 16 -9.42 -39.04 -25.00
C VAL A 16 -9.06 -37.59 -24.62
N PHE A 17 -8.86 -36.72 -25.60
CA PHE A 17 -8.59 -35.30 -25.36
C PHE A 17 -9.79 -34.55 -24.75
N LEU A 18 -11.03 -34.95 -25.08
CA LEU A 18 -12.26 -34.37 -24.53
C LEU A 18 -12.53 -34.80 -23.08
N ALA A 19 -12.16 -36.02 -22.70
CA ALA A 19 -12.27 -36.48 -21.31
C ALA A 19 -11.24 -35.80 -20.39
N LEU A 20 -10.05 -35.46 -20.91
CA LEU A 20 -8.99 -34.82 -20.13
C LEU A 20 -9.29 -33.34 -19.80
N SER A 21 -10.06 -32.62 -20.63
CA SER A 21 -10.39 -31.21 -20.38
C SER A 21 -11.40 -31.00 -19.25
N VAL A 22 -12.17 -32.04 -18.88
CA VAL A 22 -13.19 -31.96 -17.81
C VAL A 22 -12.62 -32.38 -16.44
N VAL A 23 -11.58 -33.22 -16.41
CA VAL A 23 -11.01 -33.74 -15.14
C VAL A 23 -9.98 -32.78 -14.53
N VAL A 24 -9.22 -32.05 -15.35
CA VAL A 24 -8.18 -31.12 -14.87
C VAL A 24 -8.74 -29.92 -14.09
N PRO A 25 -9.87 -29.28 -14.47
CA PRO A 25 -10.43 -28.17 -13.69
C PRO A 25 -10.89 -28.57 -12.28
N SER A 26 -11.34 -29.82 -12.09
CA SER A 26 -11.88 -30.32 -10.82
C SER A 26 -10.84 -30.39 -9.70
N LEU A 27 -9.55 -30.55 -10.05
CA LEU A 27 -8.45 -30.58 -9.09
C LEU A 27 -8.07 -29.17 -8.58
N PHE A 28 -8.45 -28.10 -9.29
CA PHE A 28 -8.16 -26.72 -8.88
C PHE A 28 -9.18 -26.15 -7.89
N LEU A 29 -10.38 -26.73 -7.75
CA LEU A 29 -11.36 -26.24 -6.76
C LEU A 29 -11.07 -26.69 -5.32
N SER A 30 -10.21 -27.67 -5.11
CA SER A 30 -9.84 -28.11 -3.74
C SER A 30 -8.84 -27.17 -3.06
N ALA A 31 -8.36 -26.13 -3.75
CA ALA A 31 -7.43 -25.14 -3.19
C ALA A 31 -8.11 -24.07 -2.31
N CYS A 32 -9.45 -23.98 -2.31
CA CYS A 32 -10.17 -23.01 -1.48
C CYS A 32 -10.39 -23.48 -0.03
N MET A 33 -10.06 -24.73 0.33
CA MET A 33 -10.03 -25.15 1.74
C MET A 33 -8.71 -24.70 2.37
N SER A 34 -8.52 -23.39 2.44
CA SER A 34 -7.49 -22.79 3.26
C SER A 34 -7.78 -23.15 4.71
N SER A 35 -6.93 -24.01 5.27
CA SER A 35 -6.87 -24.34 6.69
C SER A 35 -7.18 -23.11 7.53
N GLU A 36 -8.28 -23.17 8.28
CA GLU A 36 -8.63 -22.20 9.31
C GLU A 36 -7.56 -22.34 10.39
N LYS A 37 -6.47 -21.58 10.26
CA LYS A 37 -5.58 -21.33 11.38
C LYS A 37 -6.42 -20.51 12.33
N ASP A 38 -6.72 -21.05 13.51
CA ASP A 38 -7.20 -20.28 14.64
C ASP A 38 -6.24 -19.10 14.81
N VAL A 39 -6.63 -17.96 14.26
CA VAL A 39 -5.89 -16.71 14.42
C VAL A 39 -6.22 -16.27 15.82
N ASP A 40 -5.31 -16.55 16.75
CA ASP A 40 -5.39 -16.06 18.11
C ASP A 40 -5.47 -14.52 18.06
N LEU A 41 -6.70 -14.03 18.23
CA LEU A 41 -7.04 -12.61 18.17
C LEU A 41 -6.32 -11.82 19.27
N SER A 42 -5.81 -12.49 20.31
CA SER A 42 -5.03 -11.87 21.38
C SER A 42 -3.61 -11.47 20.94
N THR A 43 -3.05 -12.14 19.93
CA THR A 43 -1.80 -11.72 19.25
C THR A 43 -1.98 -10.65 18.19
N TYR A 44 -3.22 -10.41 17.74
CA TYR A 44 -3.59 -9.36 16.77
C TYR A 44 -4.19 -8.11 17.44
N VAL A 45 -4.02 -7.96 18.74
CA VAL A 45 -4.16 -6.63 19.35
C VAL A 45 -2.98 -5.81 18.83
N GLU A 46 -3.21 -5.06 17.75
CA GLU A 46 -2.31 -4.01 17.31
C GLU A 46 -2.15 -3.05 18.50
N GLN A 47 -1.08 -3.26 19.26
CA GLN A 47 -0.70 -2.41 20.38
C GLN A 47 -0.59 -1.00 19.79
N THR A 48 -1.62 -0.20 20.01
CA THR A 48 -1.67 1.18 19.53
C THR A 48 -0.59 1.91 20.31
N GLU A 49 0.59 2.05 19.69
CA GLU A 49 1.72 2.74 20.27
C GLU A 49 1.30 4.18 20.62
N PRO A 50 1.72 4.74 21.76
CA PRO A 50 1.43 6.13 22.10
C PRO A 50 1.87 7.12 21.00
N ALA A 51 1.13 8.22 20.86
CA ALA A 51 1.35 9.21 19.81
C ALA A 51 2.77 9.82 19.82
N ASP A 52 3.30 10.09 21.02
CA ASP A 52 4.64 10.62 21.22
C ASP A 52 5.73 9.63 20.79
N VAL A 53 5.54 8.35 21.09
CA VAL A 53 6.45 7.26 20.68
C VAL A 53 6.50 7.17 19.16
N LEU A 54 5.34 7.10 18.50
CA LEU A 54 5.26 7.06 17.04
C LEU A 54 5.89 8.31 16.39
N TYR A 55 5.61 9.50 16.93
CA TYR A 55 6.20 10.74 16.43
C TYR A 55 7.72 10.74 16.55
N ASN A 56 8.25 10.34 17.71
CA ASN A 56 9.69 10.29 17.96
C ASN A 56 10.39 9.22 17.10
N GLN A 57 9.75 8.06 16.89
CA GLN A 57 10.23 7.07 15.93
C GLN A 57 10.25 7.65 14.51
N GLY A 58 9.23 8.40 14.11
CA GLY A 58 9.20 9.13 12.83
C GLY A 58 10.38 10.08 12.67
N LEU A 59 10.65 10.90 13.68
CA LEU A 59 11.81 11.81 13.71
C LEU A 59 13.14 11.05 13.64
N ALA A 60 13.30 9.97 14.41
CA ALA A 60 14.51 9.16 14.40
C ALA A 60 14.77 8.53 13.03
N ASN A 61 13.72 8.02 12.37
CA ASN A 61 13.80 7.49 11.01
C ASN A 61 14.14 8.58 9.99
N LEU A 62 13.53 9.76 10.11
CA LEU A 62 13.80 10.89 9.23
C LEU A 62 15.27 11.35 9.31
N ASN A 63 15.79 11.48 10.54
CA ASN A 63 17.17 11.87 10.81
C ASN A 63 18.16 10.83 10.30
N ALA A 64 17.81 9.55 10.37
CA ALA A 64 18.61 8.46 9.82
C ALA A 64 18.46 8.28 8.29
N GLY A 65 17.68 9.13 7.61
CA GLY A 65 17.42 9.03 6.17
C GLY A 65 16.50 7.88 5.76
N ARG A 66 15.86 7.19 6.71
CA ARG A 66 14.85 6.14 6.45
C ARG A 66 13.49 6.77 6.20
N LEU A 67 13.38 7.48 5.08
CA LEU A 67 12.27 8.38 4.80
C LEU A 67 10.90 7.67 4.72
N GLN A 68 10.87 6.49 4.10
CA GLN A 68 9.63 5.74 3.97
C GLN A 68 9.09 5.29 5.32
N GLU A 69 9.98 4.86 6.23
CA GLU A 69 9.58 4.49 7.59
C GLU A 69 9.17 5.72 8.40
N ALA A 70 9.84 6.86 8.21
CA ALA A 70 9.42 8.12 8.81
C ALA A 70 8.01 8.53 8.40
N SER A 71 7.70 8.51 7.10
CA SER A 71 6.37 8.81 6.56
C SER A 71 5.30 7.86 7.12
N ARG A 72 5.60 6.56 7.22
CA ARG A 72 4.70 5.56 7.86
C ARG A 72 4.41 5.90 9.32
N LYS A 73 5.43 6.23 10.11
CA LYS A 73 5.26 6.57 11.53
C LYS A 73 4.49 7.86 11.73
N PHE A 74 4.74 8.91 10.93
CA PHE A 74 3.93 10.13 10.97
C PHE A 74 2.48 9.89 10.54
N SER A 75 2.24 9.09 9.50
CA SER A 75 0.88 8.71 9.08
C SER A 75 0.17 7.88 10.15
N ALA A 76 0.89 7.02 10.88
CA ALA A 76 0.32 6.28 12.00
C ALA A 76 -0.19 7.22 13.11
N VAL A 77 0.53 8.31 13.43
CA VAL A 77 0.04 9.32 14.39
C VAL A 77 -1.26 9.97 13.90
N ASP A 78 -1.35 10.41 12.64
CA ASP A 78 -2.56 11.04 12.09
C ASP A 78 -3.76 10.08 12.12
N ARG A 79 -3.55 8.78 11.83
CA ARG A 79 -4.62 7.78 11.78
C ARG A 79 -5.05 7.28 13.15
N GLN A 80 -4.10 6.99 14.03
CA GLN A 80 -4.37 6.36 15.33
C GLN A 80 -4.68 7.39 16.41
N HIS A 81 -4.11 8.59 16.31
CA HIS A 81 -4.16 9.63 17.35
C HIS A 81 -4.53 11.02 16.80
N PRO A 82 -5.63 11.17 16.02
CA PRO A 82 -5.94 12.40 15.27
C PRO A 82 -6.14 13.65 16.14
N TYR A 83 -6.43 13.49 17.43
CA TYR A 83 -6.64 14.59 18.38
C TYR A 83 -5.45 14.84 19.31
N SER A 84 -4.36 14.09 19.14
CA SER A 84 -3.15 14.29 19.95
C SER A 84 -2.43 15.58 19.57
N GLU A 85 -1.66 16.12 20.53
CA GLU A 85 -0.72 17.23 20.32
C GLU A 85 0.28 16.94 19.18
N TYR A 86 0.54 15.66 18.91
CA TYR A 86 1.48 15.16 17.91
C TYR A 86 0.86 15.01 16.52
N ALA A 87 -0.47 14.95 16.37
CA ALA A 87 -1.12 14.76 15.08
C ALA A 87 -0.77 15.88 14.09
N ARG A 88 -0.94 17.13 14.55
CA ARG A 88 -0.57 18.32 13.78
C ARG A 88 0.90 18.31 13.37
N LYS A 89 1.80 18.07 14.33
CA LYS A 89 3.26 18.01 14.07
C LYS A 89 3.60 16.89 13.08
N SER A 90 2.94 15.75 13.20
CA SER A 90 3.14 14.60 12.31
C SER A 90 2.66 14.89 10.89
N MET A 91 1.58 15.66 10.72
CA MET A 91 1.08 16.04 9.40
C MET A 91 2.11 16.86 8.61
N VAL A 92 2.69 17.91 9.21
CA VAL A 92 3.70 18.73 8.52
C VAL A 92 5.03 17.99 8.32
N MET A 93 5.44 17.18 9.31
CA MET A 93 6.66 16.37 9.18
C MET A 93 6.49 15.22 8.17
N GLY A 94 5.29 14.66 8.04
CA GLY A 94 4.93 13.71 6.99
C GLY A 94 5.04 14.33 5.61
N ALA A 95 4.50 15.53 5.42
CA ALA A 95 4.65 16.28 4.16
C ALA A 95 6.13 16.52 3.81
N PHE A 96 6.97 16.86 4.80
CA PHE A 96 8.41 17.00 4.59
C PHE A 96 9.11 15.67 4.26
N ALA A 97 8.73 14.57 4.92
CA ALA A 97 9.24 13.24 4.62
C ALA A 97 8.90 12.82 3.18
N ASP A 98 7.69 13.13 2.70
CA ASP A 98 7.27 12.88 1.33
C ASP A 98 8.06 13.73 0.33
N TYR A 99 8.27 15.02 0.62
CA TYR A 99 9.14 15.88 -0.20
C TYR A 99 10.54 15.29 -0.32
N ARG A 100 11.13 14.84 0.80
CA ARG A 100 12.47 14.25 0.80
C ARG A 100 12.55 12.94 0.01
N GLN A 101 11.44 12.21 -0.13
CA GLN A 101 11.36 10.99 -0.94
C GLN A 101 11.23 11.27 -2.44
N GLY A 102 10.95 12.52 -2.83
CA GLY A 102 10.59 12.87 -4.19
C GLY A 102 9.09 12.73 -4.49
N ASN A 103 8.27 12.45 -3.48
CA ASN A 103 6.81 12.35 -3.57
C ASN A 103 6.20 13.77 -3.50
N TYR A 104 6.54 14.60 -4.48
CA TYR A 104 6.25 16.03 -4.45
C TYR A 104 4.74 16.33 -4.47
N THR A 105 3.95 15.53 -5.19
CA THR A 105 2.49 15.71 -5.27
C THR A 105 1.84 15.47 -3.91
N GLU A 106 2.25 14.40 -3.22
CA GLU A 106 1.79 14.02 -1.89
C GLU A 106 2.22 15.06 -0.86
N ALA A 107 3.48 15.52 -0.93
CA ALA A 107 4.00 16.58 -0.07
C ALA A 107 3.18 17.87 -0.20
N ILE A 108 2.87 18.30 -1.42
CA ILE A 108 2.03 19.48 -1.69
C ILE A 108 0.63 19.29 -1.12
N GLY A 109 0.01 18.12 -1.35
CA GLY A 109 -1.33 17.82 -0.86
C GLY A 109 -1.41 17.87 0.68
N SER A 110 -0.49 17.20 1.36
CA SER A 110 -0.43 17.16 2.82
C SER A 110 -0.13 18.53 3.43
N ALA A 111 0.80 19.30 2.85
CA ALA A 111 1.12 20.64 3.31
C ALA A 111 -0.04 21.64 3.10
N LYS A 112 -0.77 21.54 1.98
CA LYS A 112 -1.98 22.34 1.76
C LYS A 112 -3.08 21.99 2.77
N ARG A 113 -3.29 20.70 3.05
CA ARG A 113 -4.22 20.25 4.10
C ARG A 113 -3.83 20.85 5.46
N TYR A 114 -2.56 20.82 5.82
CA TYR A 114 -2.07 21.45 7.06
C TYR A 114 -2.45 22.92 7.12
N LEU A 115 -2.20 23.69 6.06
CA LEU A 115 -2.51 25.12 6.00
C LEU A 115 -4.00 25.43 6.10
N THR A 116 -4.85 24.58 5.52
CA THR A 116 -6.30 24.72 5.64
C THR A 116 -6.78 24.49 7.07
N LEU A 117 -6.21 23.50 7.76
CA LEU A 117 -6.63 23.13 9.12
C LEU A 117 -5.99 24.00 10.20
N TYR A 118 -4.76 24.45 9.97
CA TYR A 118 -3.90 25.12 10.95
C TYR A 118 -3.19 26.35 10.35
N PRO A 119 -3.91 27.37 9.85
CA PRO A 119 -3.32 28.49 9.12
C PRO A 119 -2.47 29.43 10.00
N SER A 120 -2.70 29.45 11.31
CA SER A 120 -2.10 30.43 12.25
C SER A 120 -1.10 29.79 13.22
N THR A 121 -0.59 28.60 12.94
CA THR A 121 0.43 27.94 13.77
C THR A 121 1.83 28.33 13.32
N ASP A 122 2.80 28.13 14.22
CA ASP A 122 4.21 28.43 13.94
C ASP A 122 4.76 27.64 12.74
N ASP A 123 4.27 26.41 12.50
CA ASP A 123 4.71 25.61 11.35
C ASP A 123 3.99 25.95 10.04
N ALA A 124 3.04 26.89 10.01
CA ALA A 124 2.33 27.27 8.78
C ALA A 124 3.32 27.79 7.72
N ALA A 125 4.29 28.60 8.12
CA ALA A 125 5.36 29.06 7.23
C ALA A 125 6.20 27.89 6.68
N TYR A 126 6.44 26.86 7.51
CA TYR A 126 7.17 25.67 7.08
C TYR A 126 6.38 24.82 6.08
N ALA A 127 5.06 24.69 6.26
CA ALA A 127 4.19 24.03 5.28
C ALA A 127 4.21 24.76 3.91
N GLN A 128 4.18 26.10 3.89
CA GLN A 128 4.35 26.88 2.65
C GLN A 128 5.72 26.62 2.00
N TYR A 129 6.77 26.55 2.81
CA TYR A 129 8.12 26.25 2.33
C TYR A 129 8.20 24.87 1.67
N ILE A 130 7.58 23.84 2.25
CA ILE A 130 7.51 22.48 1.66
C ILE A 130 6.82 22.52 0.28
N ILE A 131 5.73 23.27 0.15
CA ILE A 131 5.02 23.45 -1.13
C ILE A 131 5.95 24.08 -2.17
N GLY A 132 6.62 25.17 -1.81
CA GLY A 132 7.55 25.87 -2.71
C GLY A 132 8.71 24.99 -3.17
N LEU A 133 9.34 24.26 -2.24
CA LEU A 133 10.39 23.29 -2.57
C LEU A 133 9.90 22.19 -3.51
N SER A 134 8.70 21.68 -3.29
CA SER A 134 8.12 20.61 -4.09
C SER A 134 7.84 21.07 -5.52
N TYR A 135 7.28 22.28 -5.70
CA TYR A 135 7.10 22.86 -7.04
C TYR A 135 8.43 23.13 -7.73
N TYR A 136 9.41 23.68 -7.01
CA TYR A 136 10.74 23.94 -7.57
C TYR A 136 11.39 22.67 -8.14
N ARG A 137 11.28 21.54 -7.43
CA ARG A 137 11.82 20.24 -7.87
C ARG A 137 11.12 19.65 -9.11
N GLN A 138 9.93 20.13 -9.45
CA GLN A 138 9.18 19.67 -10.62
C GLN A 138 9.42 20.52 -11.87
N ILE A 139 10.18 21.61 -11.77
CA ILE A 139 10.57 22.41 -12.93
C ILE A 139 11.48 21.55 -13.82
N ARG A 140 11.10 21.41 -15.09
CA ARG A 140 11.90 20.67 -16.08
C ARG A 140 13.06 21.55 -16.54
N ASP A 141 14.27 21.00 -16.50
CA ASP A 141 15.39 21.58 -17.25
C ASP A 141 15.11 21.41 -18.74
N VAL A 142 15.19 22.51 -19.49
CA VAL A 142 14.99 22.59 -20.96
C VAL A 142 16.32 22.67 -21.70
#